data_AF-A0AAD5UQ55-F1
#
_entry.id   AF-A0AAD5UQ55-F1
#
_cell.length_a   1.000
_cell.length_b   1.000
_cell.length_c   1.000
_cell.angle_alpha   90.00
_cell.angle_beta   90.00
_cell.angle_gamma   90.00
#
_symmetry.space_group_name_H-M   'P 1'
#
loop_
_entity.id
_entity.type
_entity.pdbx_description
1 polymer ?
#
loop_
_entity_poly.entity_id
_entity_poly.type
_entity_poly.pdbx_seq_one_letter_code
_entity_poly.pdbx_strand_id
1 'polypeptide(L)'
;MINAKTRGINCYRLPIMAFYENDLIESDHEKCAPTVQGGCARCAVLKPPLCCSLCHTLPAHWQWLNNPVPVPPPLPRMSIVPTKYIPSPHDLEFQHLLNSWRRNKTREIFGLAFLKNTGAAFVLPDDILARIADCARVGKIDSLDTLFKETKWYHAREYHSEILQLINENYPLPSPDEVPPISDAAQTSVPSAADLDTPVSATVTASADASGPSDSPRTKATRTCGACGSTTHIRSSKKCPKYDKENRPPRRGSLSKTSTVHVHPDSTSSTHPVSSRALHDPASQVQLSAPPSVDNSDTI
;
A
#
# COMPACT_ATOMS: atom_id res chain seq x y z
N MET A 1 -8.22 -2.74 26.25
CA MET A 1 -7.79 -2.68 27.68
C MET A 1 -7.21 -4.00 28.10
N ILE A 2 -5.97 -4.02 28.59
CA ILE A 2 -5.24 -5.28 28.85
C ILE A 2 -5.62 -5.91 30.22
N ASN A 3 -6.27 -5.17 31.14
CA ASN A 3 -6.44 -5.57 32.55
C ASN A 3 -7.90 -5.71 33.05
N ALA A 4 -8.87 -5.97 32.17
CA ALA A 4 -10.29 -6.03 32.59
C ALA A 4 -10.58 -7.14 33.62
N LYS A 5 -9.86 -8.28 33.54
CA LYS A 5 -9.97 -9.39 34.50
C LYS A 5 -9.50 -8.99 35.91
N THR A 6 -8.36 -8.32 36.02
CA THR A 6 -7.77 -7.96 37.32
C THR A 6 -8.49 -6.82 38.02
N ARG A 7 -9.33 -6.06 37.29
CA ARG A 7 -10.17 -4.98 37.83
C ARG A 7 -11.59 -5.41 38.21
N GLY A 8 -11.89 -6.72 38.20
CA GLY A 8 -13.22 -7.24 38.56
C GLY A 8 -14.33 -7.02 37.53
N ILE A 9 -14.02 -6.38 36.39
CA ILE A 9 -14.97 -6.10 35.31
C ILE A 9 -15.31 -7.37 34.51
N ASN A 10 -14.36 -8.30 34.40
CA ASN A 10 -14.50 -9.62 33.74
C ASN A 10 -15.05 -9.56 32.29
N CYS A 11 -14.93 -8.41 31.63
CA CYS A 11 -15.36 -8.20 30.26
C CYS A 11 -14.48 -7.14 29.59
N TYR A 12 -13.89 -7.45 28.45
CA TYR A 12 -13.11 -6.46 27.68
C TYR A 12 -13.99 -5.42 26.98
N ARG A 13 -15.25 -5.74 26.69
CA ARG A 13 -16.18 -4.82 26.03
C ARG A 13 -16.82 -3.83 26.98
N LEU A 14 -17.10 -4.23 28.23
CA LEU A 14 -17.89 -3.41 29.15
C LEU A 14 -17.33 -1.99 29.32
N PRO A 15 -16.01 -1.77 29.52
CA PRO A 15 -15.54 -0.40 29.70
C PRO A 15 -15.40 0.37 28.37
N ILE A 16 -15.40 -0.31 27.21
CA ILE A 16 -15.53 0.37 25.92
C ILE A 16 -16.97 0.83 25.73
N MET A 17 -17.94 -0.03 26.04
CA MET A 17 -19.37 0.31 25.99
C MET A 17 -19.65 1.50 26.91
N ALA A 18 -19.23 1.44 28.17
CA ALA A 18 -19.41 2.52 29.14
C ALA A 18 -18.68 3.82 28.74
N PHE A 19 -17.47 3.74 28.14
CA PHE A 19 -16.73 4.94 27.74
C PHE A 19 -17.43 5.71 26.60
N TYR A 20 -18.09 4.99 25.69
CA TYR A 20 -18.86 5.59 24.60
C TYR A 20 -20.35 5.68 24.91
N GLU A 21 -20.76 5.35 26.14
CA GLU A 21 -22.17 5.31 26.58
C GLU A 21 -23.07 4.44 25.67
N ASN A 22 -22.48 3.48 24.97
CA ASN A 22 -23.21 2.57 24.07
C ASN A 22 -24.14 1.63 24.84
N ASP A 23 -23.90 1.46 26.15
CA ASP A 23 -24.77 0.74 27.07
C ASP A 23 -26.02 1.52 27.48
N LEU A 24 -26.04 2.84 27.24
CA LEU A 24 -27.20 3.71 27.45
C LEU A 24 -28.03 3.93 26.18
N ILE A 25 -27.56 3.44 25.03
CA ILE A 25 -28.29 3.59 23.75
C ILE A 25 -29.51 2.68 23.76
N GLU A 26 -30.68 3.27 23.93
CA GLU A 26 -31.96 2.61 23.66
C GLU A 26 -32.19 2.52 22.15
N SER A 27 -32.61 1.35 21.69
CA SER A 27 -32.86 1.14 20.27
C SER A 27 -34.26 1.65 19.90
N ASP A 28 -34.33 2.63 19.00
CA ASP A 28 -35.60 3.13 18.42
C ASP A 28 -36.24 2.18 17.39
N HIS A 29 -35.83 0.91 17.34
CA HIS A 29 -36.32 -0.07 16.37
C HIS A 29 -37.84 -0.26 16.38
N GLU A 30 -38.49 -0.19 17.53
CA GLU A 30 -39.95 -0.28 17.64
C GLU A 30 -40.65 0.95 17.05
N LYS A 31 -40.06 2.14 17.17
CA LYS A 31 -40.59 3.37 16.54
C LYS A 31 -40.41 3.35 15.03
N CYS A 32 -39.32 2.76 14.55
CA CYS A 32 -39.01 2.69 13.12
C CYS A 32 -39.98 1.77 12.35
N ALA A 33 -40.41 0.65 12.95
CA ALA A 33 -41.39 -0.26 12.34
C ALA A 33 -42.42 -0.74 13.37
N PRO A 34 -43.42 0.09 13.71
CA PRO A 34 -44.36 -0.18 14.81
C PRO A 34 -45.33 -1.34 14.51
N THR A 35 -45.48 -1.72 13.24
CA THR A 35 -46.36 -2.81 12.80
C THR A 35 -45.67 -4.18 12.81
N VAL A 36 -44.35 -4.23 12.95
CA VAL A 36 -43.56 -5.46 12.97
C VAL A 36 -43.30 -5.85 14.42
N GLN A 37 -43.68 -7.07 14.80
CA GLN A 37 -43.38 -7.60 16.13
C GLN A 37 -41.85 -7.67 16.31
N GLY A 38 -41.32 -6.93 17.30
CA GLY A 38 -39.88 -6.79 17.53
C GLY A 38 -39.21 -5.65 16.73
N GLY A 39 -39.98 -4.80 16.07
CA GLY A 39 -39.49 -3.58 15.42
C GLY A 39 -38.62 -3.80 14.18
N CYS A 40 -37.92 -2.74 13.76
CA CYS A 40 -37.06 -2.76 12.59
C CYS A 40 -35.74 -3.49 12.86
N ALA A 41 -35.52 -4.62 12.19
CA ALA A 41 -34.30 -5.42 12.33
C ALA A 41 -32.99 -4.66 12.02
N ARG A 42 -33.05 -3.60 11.20
CA ARG A 42 -31.87 -2.75 10.88
C ARG A 42 -31.54 -1.76 11.99
N CYS A 43 -32.54 -1.31 12.74
CA CYS A 43 -32.39 -0.34 13.82
C CYS A 43 -32.20 -1.03 15.18
N ALA A 44 -32.54 -2.32 15.27
CA ALA A 44 -32.38 -3.12 16.47
C ALA A 44 -30.89 -3.20 16.86
N VAL A 45 -30.57 -2.75 18.07
CA VAL A 45 -29.22 -2.92 18.64
C VAL A 45 -29.09 -4.35 19.12
N LEU A 46 -28.66 -5.24 18.22
CA LEU A 46 -28.50 -6.66 18.53
C LEU A 46 -27.28 -6.89 19.43
N LYS A 47 -27.48 -7.66 20.50
CA LYS A 47 -26.36 -8.12 21.32
C LYS A 47 -25.49 -9.05 20.46
N PRO A 48 -24.20 -8.77 20.29
CA PRO A 48 -23.32 -9.61 19.49
C PRO A 48 -23.27 -11.03 20.08
N PRO A 49 -23.31 -12.08 19.24
CA PRO A 49 -23.39 -13.48 19.71
C PRO A 49 -22.16 -13.89 20.53
N LEU A 50 -21.03 -13.20 20.35
CA LEU A 50 -19.79 -13.39 21.08
C LEU A 50 -19.38 -12.08 21.74
N CYS A 51 -19.04 -12.11 23.03
CA CYS A 51 -18.61 -10.93 23.78
C CYS A 51 -17.09 -10.72 23.75
N CYS A 52 -16.35 -11.49 24.56
CA CYS A 52 -14.89 -11.51 24.59
C CYS A 52 -14.40 -12.79 25.30
N SER A 53 -13.09 -13.04 25.28
CA SER A 53 -12.48 -14.22 25.91
C SER A 53 -12.60 -14.29 27.43
N LEU A 54 -13.02 -13.21 28.11
CA LEU A 54 -13.28 -13.21 29.55
C LEU A 54 -14.73 -13.60 29.89
N CYS A 55 -15.70 -13.24 29.04
CA CYS A 55 -17.11 -13.54 29.28
C CYS A 55 -17.50 -14.93 28.81
N HIS A 56 -16.81 -15.45 27.80
CA HIS A 56 -17.01 -16.81 27.31
C HIS A 56 -15.70 -17.56 27.45
N THR A 57 -15.68 -18.59 28.29
CA THR A 57 -14.58 -19.57 28.32
C THR A 57 -14.58 -20.27 26.97
N LEU A 58 -13.57 -19.96 26.13
CA LEU A 58 -13.40 -20.40 24.74
C LEU A 58 -14.01 -21.79 24.47
N PRO A 59 -15.23 -21.88 23.90
CA PRO A 59 -15.78 -23.18 23.51
C PRO A 59 -15.10 -23.64 22.22
N ALA A 60 -15.33 -24.88 21.80
CA ALA A 60 -14.75 -25.49 20.60
C ALA A 60 -14.78 -24.60 19.33
N HIS A 61 -15.73 -23.65 19.24
CA HIS A 61 -15.82 -22.69 18.13
C HIS A 61 -14.71 -21.62 18.08
N TRP A 62 -13.77 -21.55 19.03
CA TRP A 62 -12.55 -20.73 18.94
C TRP A 62 -11.29 -21.54 18.60
N GLN A 63 -11.40 -22.85 18.35
CA GLN A 63 -10.24 -23.68 17.97
C GLN A 63 -9.54 -23.17 16.70
N TRP A 64 -10.27 -22.52 15.79
CA TRP A 64 -9.68 -21.92 14.58
C TRP A 64 -8.69 -20.79 14.88
N LEU A 65 -8.79 -20.12 16.03
CA LEU A 65 -7.81 -19.10 16.46
C LEU A 65 -6.54 -19.70 17.06
N ASN A 66 -6.58 -20.98 17.45
CA ASN A 66 -5.41 -21.72 17.91
C ASN A 66 -4.69 -22.43 16.76
N ASN A 67 -5.23 -22.43 15.54
CA ASN A 67 -4.50 -22.93 14.39
C ASN A 67 -3.30 -22.01 14.19
N PRO A 68 -2.05 -22.54 14.21
CA PRO A 68 -0.90 -21.72 13.91
C PRO A 68 -1.10 -21.18 12.49
N VAL A 69 -1.31 -19.87 12.38
CA VAL A 69 -1.41 -19.21 11.08
C VAL A 69 -0.09 -19.50 10.36
N PRO A 70 -0.10 -20.20 9.21
CA PRO A 70 1.12 -20.44 8.45
C PRO A 70 1.79 -19.09 8.23
N VAL A 71 3.01 -18.92 8.75
CA VAL A 71 3.75 -17.68 8.55
C VAL A 71 4.14 -17.66 7.07
N PRO A 72 3.58 -16.76 6.24
CA PRO A 72 3.94 -16.72 4.84
C PRO A 72 5.43 -16.40 4.71
N PRO A 73 6.09 -16.85 3.63
CA PRO A 73 7.48 -16.48 3.38
C PRO A 73 7.59 -14.94 3.38
N PRO A 74 8.71 -14.38 3.87
CA PRO A 74 8.91 -12.94 3.86
C PRO A 74 8.72 -12.38 2.46
N LEU A 75 7.85 -11.38 2.32
CA LEU A 75 7.65 -10.72 1.04
C LEU A 75 8.99 -10.15 0.53
N PRO A 76 9.23 -10.21 -0.79
CA PRO A 76 10.41 -9.61 -1.37
C PRO A 76 10.50 -8.13 -0.96
N ARG A 77 11.72 -7.70 -0.63
CA ARG A 77 11.97 -6.30 -0.27
C ARG A 77 11.84 -5.43 -1.52
N MET A 78 11.13 -4.31 -1.36
CA MET A 78 11.09 -3.22 -2.33
C MET A 78 12.52 -2.72 -2.56
N SER A 79 12.82 -2.37 -3.80
CA SER A 79 14.11 -1.81 -4.15
C SER A 79 14.29 -0.39 -3.55
N ILE A 80 15.53 0.01 -3.31
CA ILE A 80 15.82 1.40 -2.92
C ILE A 80 15.81 2.24 -4.21
N VAL A 81 14.90 3.20 -4.29
CA VAL A 81 14.77 4.13 -5.43
C VAL A 81 15.03 5.54 -4.90
N PRO A 82 15.86 6.37 -5.55
CA PRO A 82 16.06 7.75 -5.16
C PRO A 82 14.77 8.55 -5.31
N THR A 83 14.20 8.98 -4.17
CA THR A 83 12.97 9.81 -4.12
C THR A 83 13.26 11.30 -4.07
N LYS A 84 14.50 11.69 -3.77
CA LYS A 84 14.94 13.09 -3.74
C LYS A 84 15.54 13.45 -5.08
N TYR A 85 14.73 14.03 -5.96
CA TYR A 85 15.15 14.58 -7.24
C TYR A 85 14.25 15.78 -7.59
N ILE A 86 14.66 16.55 -8.59
CA ILE A 86 13.82 17.58 -9.20
C ILE A 86 13.09 16.91 -10.36
N PRO A 87 11.74 16.83 -10.34
CA PRO A 87 10.99 16.19 -11.41
C PRO A 87 11.24 16.87 -12.76
N SER A 88 11.56 16.07 -13.77
CA SER A 88 11.60 16.53 -15.16
C SER A 88 10.17 16.90 -15.63
N PRO A 89 10.01 17.80 -16.62
CA PRO A 89 8.72 17.99 -17.29
C PRO A 89 8.07 16.67 -17.74
N HIS A 90 8.88 15.72 -18.21
CA HIS A 90 8.43 14.38 -18.60
C HIS A 90 7.92 13.56 -17.41
N ASP A 91 8.57 13.65 -16.23
CA ASP A 91 8.10 12.97 -15.03
C ASP A 91 6.76 13.54 -14.53
N LEU A 92 6.57 14.85 -14.67
CA LEU A 92 5.31 15.53 -14.33
C LEU A 92 4.18 15.13 -15.28
N GLU A 93 4.48 15.01 -16.58
CA GLU A 93 3.54 14.53 -17.58
C GLU A 93 3.09 13.09 -17.29
N PHE A 94 4.03 12.19 -16.99
CA PHE A 94 3.71 10.82 -16.60
C PHE A 94 2.86 10.75 -15.32
N GLN A 95 3.19 11.56 -14.31
CA GLN A 95 2.35 11.66 -13.11
C GLN A 95 0.94 12.18 -13.42
N HIS A 96 0.80 13.12 -14.35
CA HIS A 96 -0.49 13.62 -14.81
C HIS A 96 -1.29 12.53 -15.55
N LEU A 97 -0.63 11.71 -16.36
CA LEU A 97 -1.25 10.54 -17.03
C LEU A 97 -1.76 9.52 -16.02
N LEU A 98 -0.95 9.13 -15.03
CA LEU A 98 -1.39 8.24 -13.94
C LEU A 98 -2.57 8.82 -13.15
N ASN A 99 -2.55 10.13 -12.89
CA ASN A 99 -3.64 10.84 -12.24
C ASN A 99 -4.93 10.82 -13.06
N SER A 100 -4.82 11.05 -14.37
CA SER A 100 -5.96 11.02 -15.30
C SER A 100 -6.54 9.62 -15.41
N TRP A 101 -5.67 8.61 -15.53
CA TRP A 101 -6.05 7.20 -15.54
C TRP A 101 -6.83 6.82 -14.28
N ARG A 102 -6.31 7.11 -13.07
CA ARG A 102 -7.00 6.73 -11.83
C ARG A 102 -8.34 7.44 -11.64
N ARG A 103 -8.48 8.69 -12.11
CA ARG A 103 -9.76 9.42 -12.09
C ARG A 103 -10.78 8.78 -13.02
N ASN A 104 -10.35 8.42 -14.23
CA ASN A 104 -11.21 7.75 -15.20
C ASN A 104 -11.66 6.38 -14.69
N LYS A 105 -10.73 5.57 -14.16
CA LYS A 105 -11.02 4.25 -13.59
C LYS A 105 -11.94 4.32 -12.37
N THR A 106 -11.74 5.32 -11.49
CA THR A 106 -12.64 5.56 -10.34
C THR A 106 -14.06 5.90 -10.81
N ARG A 107 -14.18 6.76 -11.83
CA ARG A 107 -15.48 7.12 -12.41
C ARG A 107 -16.17 5.90 -13.06
N GLU A 108 -15.39 5.04 -13.72
CA GLU A 108 -15.89 3.81 -14.34
C GLU A 108 -16.46 2.83 -13.30
N ILE A 109 -15.72 2.57 -12.22
CA ILE A 109 -16.08 1.55 -11.22
C ILE A 109 -17.14 2.06 -10.23
N PHE A 110 -17.00 3.31 -9.75
CA PHE A 110 -17.81 3.84 -8.65
C PHE A 110 -18.76 4.97 -9.07
N GLY A 111 -18.68 5.42 -10.32
CA GLY A 111 -19.49 6.52 -10.84
C GLY A 111 -18.94 7.91 -10.50
N LEU A 112 -19.51 8.93 -11.15
CA LEU A 112 -19.06 10.32 -11.02
C LEU A 112 -19.30 10.90 -9.61
N ALA A 113 -20.39 10.50 -8.94
CA ALA A 113 -20.72 10.99 -7.60
C ALA A 113 -19.65 10.56 -6.57
N PHE A 114 -19.20 9.31 -6.63
CA PHE A 114 -18.14 8.81 -5.76
C PHE A 114 -16.81 9.54 -6.01
N LEU A 115 -16.43 9.73 -7.28
CA LEU A 115 -15.22 10.48 -7.63
C LEU A 115 -15.24 11.91 -7.07
N LYS A 116 -16.39 12.59 -7.09
CA LYS A 116 -16.54 13.96 -6.56
C LYS A 116 -16.47 14.02 -5.03
N ASN A 117 -17.06 13.04 -4.34
CA ASN A 117 -17.18 13.06 -2.88
C ASN A 117 -15.96 12.46 -2.16
N THR A 118 -15.32 11.46 -2.76
CA THR A 118 -14.29 10.64 -2.10
C THR A 118 -12.93 10.75 -2.80
N GLY A 119 -12.91 11.12 -4.08
CA GLY A 119 -11.68 11.25 -4.86
C GLY A 119 -11.20 9.93 -5.48
N ALA A 120 -10.09 10.00 -6.22
CA ALA A 120 -9.55 8.89 -7.01
C ALA A 120 -8.55 7.98 -6.27
N ALA A 121 -8.26 8.29 -5.00
CA ALA A 121 -7.29 7.55 -4.20
C ALA A 121 -7.73 6.10 -3.88
N PHE A 122 -9.02 5.78 -4.04
CA PHE A 122 -9.54 4.42 -3.85
C PHE A 122 -9.02 3.42 -4.88
N VAL A 123 -8.87 3.83 -6.15
CA VAL A 123 -8.32 2.96 -7.19
C VAL A 123 -6.80 2.92 -7.07
N LEU A 124 -6.16 4.09 -7.02
CA LEU A 124 -4.71 4.21 -6.96
C LEU A 124 -4.31 5.27 -5.92
N PRO A 125 -3.90 4.85 -4.70
CA PRO A 125 -3.46 5.75 -3.65
C PRO A 125 -2.28 6.64 -4.07
N ASP A 126 -2.15 7.82 -3.47
CA ASP A 126 -1.12 8.81 -3.85
C ASP A 126 0.31 8.30 -3.64
N ASP A 127 0.56 7.55 -2.57
CA ASP A 127 1.86 6.96 -2.26
C ASP A 127 2.25 5.86 -3.26
N ILE A 128 1.27 5.05 -3.68
CA ILE A 128 1.46 4.05 -4.73
C ILE A 128 1.72 4.72 -6.09
N LEU A 129 0.97 5.76 -6.44
CA LEU A 129 1.19 6.53 -7.67
C LEU A 129 2.60 7.12 -7.72
N ALA A 130 3.01 7.82 -6.65
CA ALA A 130 4.35 8.39 -6.55
C ALA A 130 5.43 7.30 -6.65
N ARG A 131 5.20 6.14 -6.01
CA ARG A 131 6.11 5.00 -6.08
C ARG A 131 6.23 4.44 -7.50
N ILE A 132 5.13 4.35 -8.24
CA ILE A 132 5.13 3.91 -9.65
C ILE A 132 5.92 4.90 -10.49
N ALA A 133 5.68 6.21 -10.36
CA ALA A 133 6.42 7.25 -11.06
C ALA A 133 7.94 7.16 -10.80
N ASP A 134 8.33 7.03 -9.53
CA ASP A 134 9.73 6.90 -9.15
C ASP A 134 10.39 5.65 -9.73
N CYS A 135 9.68 4.52 -9.75
CA CYS A 135 10.19 3.25 -10.26
C CYS A 135 10.21 3.19 -11.79
N ALA A 136 9.23 3.78 -12.47
CA ALA A 136 9.16 3.88 -13.93
C ALA A 136 10.35 4.70 -14.47
N ARG A 137 10.63 5.85 -13.83
CA ARG A 137 11.77 6.71 -14.17
C ARG A 137 13.13 5.99 -14.15
N VAL A 138 13.30 5.03 -13.25
CA VAL A 138 14.53 4.23 -13.14
C VAL A 138 14.47 2.89 -13.88
N GLY A 139 13.40 2.63 -14.65
CA GLY A 139 13.21 1.40 -15.42
C GLY A 139 13.10 0.14 -14.56
N LYS A 140 12.56 0.23 -13.33
CA LYS A 140 12.46 -0.92 -12.40
C LYS A 140 11.18 -1.74 -12.51
N ILE A 141 10.17 -1.22 -13.19
CA ILE A 141 8.90 -1.90 -13.38
C ILE A 141 8.84 -2.30 -14.85
N ASP A 142 8.85 -3.61 -15.09
CA ASP A 142 8.81 -4.26 -16.40
C ASP A 142 7.72 -5.34 -16.50
N SER A 143 7.15 -5.74 -15.36
CA SER A 143 6.26 -6.89 -15.23
C SER A 143 5.32 -6.73 -14.04
N LEU A 144 4.28 -7.57 -13.98
CA LEU A 144 3.35 -7.62 -12.85
C LEU A 144 4.08 -7.89 -11.53
N ASP A 145 5.04 -8.80 -11.53
CA ASP A 145 5.77 -9.19 -10.32
C ASP A 145 6.63 -8.05 -9.79
N THR A 146 7.30 -7.29 -10.67
CA THR A 146 8.08 -6.11 -10.26
C THR A 146 7.17 -4.98 -9.80
N LEU A 147 6.05 -4.71 -10.50
CA LEU A 147 5.04 -3.75 -10.05
C LEU A 147 4.51 -4.10 -8.65
N PHE A 148 4.09 -5.35 -8.43
CA PHE A 148 3.55 -5.80 -7.15
C PHE A 148 4.62 -5.77 -6.05
N LYS A 149 5.85 -6.20 -6.34
CA LYS A 149 6.97 -6.15 -5.39
C LYS A 149 7.31 -4.72 -4.98
N GLU A 150 7.35 -3.78 -5.92
CA GLU A 150 7.79 -2.41 -5.68
C GLU A 150 6.71 -1.53 -5.04
N THR A 151 5.43 -1.87 -5.18
CA THR A 151 4.32 -1.06 -4.66
C THR A 151 3.55 -1.74 -3.53
N LYS A 152 3.50 -3.07 -3.51
CA LYS A 152 2.58 -3.88 -2.68
C LYS A 152 1.11 -3.49 -2.85
N TRP A 153 0.78 -2.92 -4.01
CA TRP A 153 -0.57 -2.49 -4.32
C TRP A 153 -1.45 -3.70 -4.60
N TYR A 154 -2.51 -3.86 -3.80
CA TYR A 154 -3.41 -5.02 -3.88
C TYR A 154 -4.02 -5.19 -5.28
N HIS A 155 -4.43 -4.08 -5.91
CA HIS A 155 -5.03 -4.09 -7.25
C HIS A 155 -4.01 -4.15 -8.40
N ALA A 156 -2.72 -4.33 -8.12
CA ALA A 156 -1.73 -4.51 -9.19
C ALA A 156 -2.10 -5.70 -10.08
N ARG A 157 -2.64 -6.79 -9.52
CA ARG A 157 -3.07 -7.95 -10.33
C ARG A 157 -4.16 -7.61 -11.33
N GLU A 158 -5.07 -6.72 -10.96
CA GLU A 158 -6.23 -6.34 -11.79
C GLU A 158 -5.83 -5.30 -12.85
N TYR A 159 -5.00 -4.33 -12.48
CA TYR A 159 -4.72 -3.16 -13.31
C TYR A 159 -3.29 -3.09 -13.86
N HIS A 160 -2.45 -4.10 -13.65
CA HIS A 160 -1.06 -4.07 -14.12
C HIS A 160 -0.93 -3.86 -15.62
N SER A 161 -1.80 -4.46 -16.45
CA SER A 161 -1.68 -4.35 -17.91
C SER A 161 -1.80 -2.90 -18.38
N GLU A 162 -2.83 -2.19 -17.91
CA GLU A 162 -3.04 -0.76 -18.21
C GLU A 162 -1.89 0.11 -17.67
N ILE A 163 -1.41 -0.17 -16.45
CA ILE A 163 -0.31 0.58 -15.84
C ILE A 163 1.02 0.33 -16.55
N LEU A 164 1.34 -0.93 -16.89
CA LEU A 164 2.55 -1.30 -17.64
C LEU A 164 2.52 -0.71 -19.04
N GLN A 165 1.35 -0.63 -19.68
CA GLN A 165 1.19 0.07 -20.94
C GLN A 165 1.56 1.55 -20.81
N LEU A 166 1.00 2.26 -19.81
CA LEU A 166 1.34 3.66 -19.56
C LEU A 166 2.84 3.84 -19.26
N ILE A 167 3.45 2.92 -18.51
CA ILE A 167 4.89 2.94 -18.23
C ILE A 167 5.69 2.78 -19.52
N ASN A 168 5.37 1.79 -20.34
CA ASN A 168 6.12 1.50 -21.57
C ASN A 168 5.99 2.62 -22.63
N GLU A 169 4.83 3.27 -22.70
CA GLU A 169 4.58 4.41 -23.60
C GLU A 169 5.42 5.65 -23.23
N ASN A 170 5.72 5.85 -21.94
CA ASN A 170 6.45 7.03 -21.44
C ASN A 170 7.93 6.74 -21.16
N TYR A 171 8.25 5.54 -20.68
CA TYR A 171 9.61 5.10 -20.34
C TYR A 171 9.91 3.80 -21.09
N PRO A 172 10.11 3.86 -22.42
CA PRO A 172 10.45 2.66 -23.18
C PRO A 172 11.75 2.07 -22.65
N LEU A 173 11.74 0.76 -22.41
CA LEU A 173 12.96 0.04 -22.07
C LEU A 173 13.93 0.12 -23.27
N PRO A 174 15.22 0.43 -23.04
CA PRO A 174 16.19 0.40 -24.12
C PRO A 174 16.19 -0.97 -24.77
N SER A 175 16.01 -1.02 -26.09
CA SER A 175 16.02 -2.28 -26.84
C SER A 175 17.36 -3.00 -26.60
N PRO A 176 17.37 -4.33 -26.44
CA PRO A 176 18.61 -5.11 -26.34
C PRO A 176 19.58 -4.89 -27.51
N ASP A 177 19.10 -4.40 -28.65
CA ASP A 177 19.90 -4.21 -29.88
C ASP A 177 20.65 -2.87 -29.94
N GLU A 178 20.41 -1.94 -29.00
CA GLU A 178 21.15 -0.67 -28.90
C GLU A 178 22.35 -0.73 -27.95
N VAL A 179 22.99 -1.90 -27.79
CA VAL A 179 24.32 -1.92 -27.15
C VAL A 179 25.29 -1.24 -28.12
N PRO A 180 25.79 -0.02 -27.83
CA PRO A 180 26.77 0.60 -28.71
C PRO A 180 27.96 -0.35 -28.83
N PRO A 181 28.53 -0.52 -30.05
CA PRO A 181 29.68 -1.37 -30.24
C PRO A 181 30.75 -0.95 -29.23
N ILE A 182 31.17 -1.91 -28.41
CA ILE A 182 32.25 -1.71 -27.46
C ILE A 182 33.47 -1.36 -28.31
N SER A 183 33.78 -0.07 -28.41
CA SER A 183 34.98 0.39 -29.07
C SER A 183 36.15 -0.15 -28.27
N ASP A 184 36.86 -1.14 -28.82
CA ASP A 184 38.15 -1.64 -28.35
C ASP A 184 39.19 -0.51 -28.39
N ALA A 185 39.12 0.42 -27.44
CA ALA A 185 40.12 1.46 -27.28
C ALA A 185 41.23 0.98 -26.34
N ALA A 186 42.34 0.60 -26.97
CA ALA A 186 43.70 0.52 -26.44
C ALA A 186 43.99 -0.55 -25.37
N GLN A 187 44.24 -1.78 -25.84
CA GLN A 187 45.26 -2.61 -25.20
C GLN A 187 46.63 -1.98 -25.45
N THR A 188 47.15 -1.29 -24.45
CA THR A 188 48.57 -0.91 -24.37
C THR A 188 49.42 -2.18 -24.40
N SER A 189 50.11 -2.39 -25.51
CA SER A 189 51.11 -3.43 -25.71
C SER A 189 52.23 -3.32 -24.68
N VAL A 190 52.34 -4.33 -23.81
CA VAL A 190 53.55 -4.59 -23.01
C VAL A 190 54.41 -5.57 -23.81
N PRO A 191 55.72 -5.32 -23.99
CA PRO A 191 56.56 -6.20 -24.79
C PRO A 191 56.87 -7.52 -24.07
N SER A 192 56.90 -8.55 -24.91
CA SER A 192 57.16 -9.96 -24.65
C SER A 192 58.57 -10.24 -24.12
N ALA A 193 58.66 -11.17 -23.18
CA ALA A 193 59.85 -11.98 -22.93
C ALA A 193 59.43 -13.46 -22.91
N ALA A 194 60.19 -14.27 -23.65
CA ALA A 194 60.09 -15.71 -23.86
C ALA A 194 59.88 -16.50 -22.55
N ASP A 195 59.34 -17.72 -22.53
CA ASP A 195 59.80 -18.89 -23.28
C ASP A 195 58.93 -20.13 -22.93
N LEU A 196 59.03 -21.17 -23.77
CA LEU A 196 58.77 -22.61 -23.54
C LEU A 196 57.33 -23.18 -23.55
N ASP A 197 56.95 -23.61 -24.75
CA ASP A 197 56.49 -24.96 -25.14
C ASP A 197 55.79 -25.87 -24.11
N THR A 198 54.53 -26.23 -24.39
CA THR A 198 54.03 -27.63 -24.35
C THR A 198 52.70 -27.74 -25.13
N PRO A 199 52.54 -28.67 -26.09
CA PRO A 199 51.30 -28.89 -26.80
C PRO A 199 50.61 -30.20 -26.39
N VAL A 200 49.32 -30.20 -26.05
CA VAL A 200 48.45 -31.39 -26.28
C VAL A 200 46.97 -31.01 -26.50
N SER A 201 46.51 -31.37 -27.69
CA SER A 201 45.19 -31.73 -28.22
C SER A 201 43.86 -31.32 -27.56
N ALA A 202 43.00 -30.83 -28.46
CA ALA A 202 41.57 -30.58 -28.37
C ALA A 202 40.71 -31.77 -27.90
N THR A 203 39.51 -31.47 -27.36
CA THR A 203 38.25 -32.08 -27.82
C THR A 203 37.07 -31.19 -27.41
N VAL A 204 36.20 -30.92 -28.40
CA VAL A 204 34.91 -30.25 -28.29
C VAL A 204 33.88 -31.28 -27.82
N THR A 205 33.07 -30.97 -26.80
CA THR A 205 31.71 -31.52 -26.69
C THR A 205 30.83 -30.63 -25.84
N ALA A 206 29.71 -30.22 -26.43
CA ALA A 206 28.57 -29.63 -25.77
C ALA A 206 27.70 -30.72 -25.13
N SER A 207 27.02 -30.38 -24.03
CA SER A 207 25.59 -30.65 -23.73
C SER A 207 25.30 -31.05 -22.28
N ALA A 208 24.37 -30.28 -21.71
CA ALA A 208 23.21 -30.66 -20.90
C ALA A 208 23.34 -31.20 -19.46
N ASP A 209 22.50 -30.58 -18.63
CA ASP A 209 21.79 -31.07 -17.43
C ASP A 209 22.56 -31.48 -16.18
N ALA A 210 22.50 -30.59 -15.17
CA ALA A 210 22.00 -30.92 -13.83
C ALA A 210 21.85 -29.65 -12.99
N SER A 211 20.65 -29.07 -12.98
CA SER A 211 20.25 -28.05 -12.01
C SER A 211 20.02 -28.69 -10.64
N GLY A 212 21.06 -28.71 -9.80
CA GLY A 212 20.94 -29.00 -8.37
C GLY A 212 20.77 -27.72 -7.55
N PRO A 213 19.84 -27.67 -6.57
CA PRO A 213 19.76 -26.54 -5.64
C PRO A 213 20.94 -26.63 -4.65
N SER A 214 21.92 -25.73 -4.82
CA SER A 214 22.99 -25.56 -3.83
C SER A 214 22.45 -24.81 -2.61
N ASP A 215 21.92 -25.55 -1.65
CA ASP A 215 21.65 -25.10 -0.28
C ASP A 215 22.98 -24.89 0.46
N SER A 216 23.68 -23.80 0.13
CA SER A 216 24.79 -23.33 0.95
C SER A 216 24.21 -22.49 2.11
N PRO A 217 24.39 -22.90 3.38
CA PRO A 217 23.91 -22.13 4.52
C PRO A 217 24.62 -20.79 4.56
N ARG A 218 23.87 -19.73 4.27
CA ARG A 218 24.33 -18.34 4.32
C ARG A 218 24.79 -18.03 5.75
N THR A 219 26.09 -18.08 5.99
CA THR A 219 26.72 -17.67 7.25
C THR A 219 26.35 -16.21 7.52
N LYS A 220 25.46 -15.99 8.49
CA LYS A 220 25.07 -14.65 8.92
C LYS A 220 26.31 -13.98 9.49
N ALA A 221 26.83 -12.98 8.77
CA ALA A 221 27.97 -12.19 9.23
C ALA A 221 27.74 -11.74 10.68
N THR A 222 28.64 -12.15 11.57
CA THR A 222 28.56 -11.82 12.99
C THR A 222 28.65 -10.31 13.15
N ARG A 223 27.63 -9.68 13.73
CA ARG A 223 27.62 -8.22 13.90
C ARG A 223 28.68 -7.84 14.93
N THR A 224 29.62 -7.01 14.53
CA THR A 224 30.61 -6.40 15.41
C THR A 224 30.17 -5.01 15.85
N CYS A 225 30.57 -4.61 17.05
CA CYS A 225 30.37 -3.27 17.58
C CYS A 225 31.20 -2.28 16.76
N GLY A 226 30.56 -1.39 16.00
CA GLY A 226 31.29 -0.39 15.18
C GLY A 226 32.17 0.60 15.95
N ALA A 227 32.14 0.63 17.29
CA ALA A 227 33.03 1.48 18.09
C ALA A 227 34.26 0.74 18.62
N CYS A 228 34.09 -0.49 19.12
CA CYS A 228 35.17 -1.26 19.76
C CYS A 228 35.49 -2.60 19.07
N GLY A 229 34.80 -2.97 17.99
CA GLY A 229 35.02 -4.21 17.23
C GLY A 229 34.45 -5.49 17.87
N SER A 230 34.00 -5.46 19.12
CA SER A 230 33.53 -6.66 19.82
C SER A 230 32.27 -7.27 19.21
N THR A 231 32.17 -8.60 19.17
CA THR A 231 30.99 -9.36 18.69
C THR A 231 29.93 -9.60 19.77
N THR A 232 30.20 -9.29 21.04
CA THR A 232 29.30 -9.61 22.16
C THR A 232 28.23 -8.55 22.42
N HIS A 233 28.37 -7.37 21.80
CA HIS A 233 27.44 -6.27 21.95
C HIS A 233 27.47 -5.35 20.71
N ILE A 234 26.50 -4.45 20.63
CA ILE A 234 26.43 -3.40 19.60
C ILE A 234 26.84 -2.04 20.20
N ARG A 235 27.20 -1.07 19.35
CA ARG A 235 27.68 0.29 19.75
C ARG A 235 26.77 1.01 20.76
N SER A 236 25.46 0.76 20.72
CA SER A 236 24.48 1.37 21.61
C SER A 236 24.32 0.65 22.97
N SER A 237 25.02 -0.46 23.19
CA SER A 237 24.99 -1.19 24.46
C SER A 237 25.80 -0.45 25.53
N LYS A 238 25.26 -0.35 26.75
CA LYS A 238 25.98 0.16 27.93
C LYS A 238 27.21 -0.67 28.29
N LYS A 239 27.33 -1.90 27.76
CA LYS A 239 28.49 -2.78 27.93
C LYS A 239 29.66 -2.42 27.00
N CYS A 240 29.49 -1.46 26.08
CA CYS A 240 30.58 -1.02 25.23
C CYS A 240 31.56 -0.16 26.04
N PRO A 241 32.88 -0.45 26.02
CA PRO A 241 33.87 0.38 26.72
C PRO A 241 33.96 1.79 26.12
N LYS A 242 33.52 1.98 24.87
CA LYS A 242 33.39 3.28 24.20
C LYS A 242 31.95 3.79 24.19
N TYR A 243 31.14 3.39 25.17
CA TYR A 243 29.76 3.85 25.29
C TYR A 243 29.73 5.31 25.74
N ASP A 244 29.40 6.20 24.81
CA ASP A 244 29.19 7.62 25.08
C ASP A 244 27.68 7.91 25.17
N LYS A 245 27.25 8.47 26.30
CA LYS A 245 25.85 8.87 26.54
C LYS A 245 25.49 10.17 25.85
N GLU A 246 26.45 11.09 25.71
CA GLU A 246 26.23 12.42 25.11
C GLU A 246 26.04 12.32 23.61
N ASN A 247 26.75 11.41 22.95
CA ASN A 247 26.69 11.26 21.50
C ASN A 247 25.57 10.32 21.01
N ARG A 248 24.51 10.14 21.81
CA ARG A 248 23.38 9.30 21.42
C ARG A 248 22.54 10.08 20.38
N PRO A 249 22.40 9.60 19.14
CA PRO A 249 21.48 10.22 18.21
C PRO A 249 20.08 10.23 18.87
N PRO A 250 19.37 11.36 18.86
CA PRO A 250 18.07 11.48 19.50
C PRO A 250 17.19 10.33 19.01
N ARG A 251 16.57 9.61 19.95
CA ARG A 251 15.65 8.53 19.64
C ARG A 251 14.55 9.12 18.75
N ARG A 252 14.55 8.78 17.45
CA ARG A 252 13.39 9.00 16.57
C ARG A 252 12.18 8.36 17.25
N GLY A 253 11.30 9.17 17.80
CA GLY A 253 10.02 8.70 18.36
C GLY A 253 9.62 9.20 19.75
N SER A 254 10.38 10.06 20.42
CA SER A 254 9.91 10.71 21.66
C SER A 254 9.47 12.14 21.38
N LEU A 255 8.25 12.34 20.85
CA LEU A 255 7.60 13.65 20.91
C LEU A 255 7.25 13.94 22.38
N SER A 256 8.05 14.79 23.01
CA SER A 256 7.70 15.43 24.27
C SER A 256 6.51 16.35 24.00
N LYS A 257 5.34 16.03 24.55
CA LYS A 257 4.16 16.91 24.54
C LYS A 257 4.46 18.15 25.39
N THR A 258 4.74 19.27 24.73
CA THR A 258 4.58 20.59 25.32
C THR A 258 3.09 20.95 25.26
N SER A 259 2.45 21.00 26.42
CA SER A 259 1.08 21.49 26.58
C SER A 259 1.03 22.99 26.29
N THR A 260 0.55 23.36 25.11
CA THR A 260 0.08 24.72 24.83
C THR A 260 -1.39 24.80 25.21
N VAL A 261 -1.68 25.57 26.25
CA VAL A 261 -3.03 25.94 26.68
C VAL A 261 -3.60 26.91 25.65
N HIS A 262 -4.53 26.45 24.82
CA HIS A 262 -5.34 27.32 23.97
C HIS A 262 -6.59 27.75 24.75
N VAL A 263 -6.66 29.04 25.04
CA VAL A 263 -7.85 29.73 25.55
C VAL A 263 -8.82 29.92 24.38
N HIS A 264 -10.03 29.37 24.50
CA HIS A 264 -11.16 29.65 23.61
C HIS A 264 -11.78 31.00 24.00
N PRO A 265 -12.04 31.91 23.04
CA PRO A 265 -13.00 32.99 23.25
C PRO A 265 -14.41 32.56 22.83
N ASP A 266 -15.37 33.05 23.60
CA ASP A 266 -16.80 32.81 23.52
C ASP A 266 -17.41 33.03 22.13
N SER A 267 -18.26 32.09 21.73
CA SER A 267 -19.17 32.23 20.59
C SER A 267 -20.50 32.82 21.07
N THR A 268 -20.71 34.09 20.76
CA THR A 268 -22.01 34.75 20.90
C THR A 268 -22.95 34.32 19.78
N SER A 269 -24.16 33.97 20.20
CA SER A 269 -25.31 33.64 19.37
C SER A 269 -25.69 34.80 18.44
N SER A 270 -25.72 34.56 17.13
CA SER A 270 -26.40 35.43 16.17
C SER A 270 -27.44 34.63 15.39
N THR A 271 -28.70 34.82 15.78
CA THR A 271 -29.90 34.40 15.07
C THR A 271 -30.06 35.24 13.80
N HIS A 272 -30.04 34.59 12.64
CA HIS A 272 -30.49 35.18 11.37
C HIS A 272 -31.83 34.56 10.93
N PRO A 273 -32.74 35.38 10.36
CA PRO A 273 -34.10 34.97 10.04
C PRO A 273 -34.17 34.18 8.73
N VAL A 274 -35.12 33.24 8.72
CA VAL A 274 -35.56 32.44 7.58
C VAL A 274 -36.15 33.37 6.50
N SER A 275 -35.51 33.42 5.34
CA SER A 275 -36.03 34.10 4.15
C SER A 275 -36.60 33.05 3.20
N SER A 276 -37.92 32.99 3.14
CA SER A 276 -38.71 32.18 2.22
C SER A 276 -38.42 32.57 0.77
N ARG A 277 -37.86 31.64 -0.02
CA ARG A 277 -37.68 31.83 -1.46
C ARG A 277 -38.63 30.92 -2.22
N ALA A 278 -39.46 31.59 -3.02
CA ALA A 278 -40.56 31.04 -3.80
C ALA A 278 -40.12 29.95 -4.78
N LEU A 279 -40.99 28.94 -4.91
CA LEU A 279 -41.03 27.97 -5.98
C LEU A 279 -41.30 28.69 -7.31
N HIS A 280 -40.33 28.65 -8.22
CA HIS A 280 -40.60 28.80 -9.64
C HIS A 280 -40.09 27.55 -10.37
N ASP A 281 -41.07 26.89 -10.96
CA ASP A 281 -41.00 25.70 -11.78
C ASP A 281 -40.87 26.13 -13.25
N PRO A 282 -39.83 25.73 -13.99
CA PRO A 282 -39.88 25.77 -15.44
C PRO A 282 -39.97 24.35 -16.00
N ALA A 283 -41.15 24.05 -16.53
CA ALA A 283 -41.41 22.92 -17.39
C ALA A 283 -40.38 22.85 -18.54
N SER A 284 -39.52 21.83 -18.51
CA SER A 284 -38.70 21.45 -19.66
C SER A 284 -39.38 20.30 -20.38
N GLN A 285 -39.98 20.61 -21.53
CA GLN A 285 -40.34 19.64 -22.55
C GLN A 285 -39.07 18.93 -23.04
N VAL A 286 -38.92 17.65 -22.71
CA VAL A 286 -37.98 16.76 -23.38
C VAL A 286 -38.73 16.11 -24.54
N GLN A 287 -38.45 16.59 -25.74
CA GLN A 287 -38.88 16.01 -27.00
C GLN A 287 -38.07 14.72 -27.21
N LEU A 288 -38.70 13.54 -27.04
CA LEU A 288 -38.12 12.27 -27.44
C LEU A 288 -38.02 12.23 -28.98
N SER A 289 -36.82 12.36 -29.51
CA SER A 289 -36.53 12.00 -30.90
C SER A 289 -36.40 10.48 -31.00
N ALA A 290 -37.19 9.87 -31.90
CA ALA A 290 -37.17 8.46 -32.22
C ALA A 290 -35.83 8.03 -32.88
N PRO A 291 -35.38 6.77 -32.70
CA PRO A 291 -34.23 6.23 -33.41
C PRO A 291 -34.56 6.00 -34.90
N PRO A 292 -33.57 6.15 -35.82
CA PRO A 292 -33.76 5.86 -37.23
C PRO A 292 -33.93 4.36 -37.47
N SER A 293 -34.98 4.01 -38.20
CA SER A 293 -35.22 2.70 -38.80
C SER A 293 -34.06 2.33 -39.73
N VAL A 294 -33.37 1.23 -39.44
CA VAL A 294 -32.40 0.63 -40.36
C VAL A 294 -33.20 -0.23 -41.33
N ASP A 295 -33.24 0.21 -42.59
CA ASP A 295 -33.89 -0.47 -43.71
C ASP A 295 -32.94 -1.55 -44.23
N ASN A 296 -33.24 -2.81 -43.93
CA ASN A 296 -32.56 -3.97 -44.52
C ASN A 296 -33.24 -4.29 -45.86
N SER A 297 -32.65 -3.79 -46.94
CA SER A 297 -32.98 -4.18 -48.31
C SER A 297 -31.78 -4.86 -48.95
N ASP A 298 -31.58 -6.14 -48.63
CA ASP A 298 -30.76 -7.05 -49.44
C ASP A 298 -31.66 -7.65 -50.52
N THR A 299 -31.40 -7.27 -51.77
CA THR A 299 -31.95 -7.90 -52.96
C THR A 299 -30.83 -8.72 -53.61
N ILE A 300 -31.11 -10.03 -53.73
CA ILE A 300 -30.67 -11.05 -54.71
C ILE A 300 -29.36 -10.79 -55.46
#